data_AF-A0A835RSU3-F1
#
_entry.id   AF-A0A835RSU3-F1
#
_cell.length_a   1.000
_cell.length_b   1.000
_cell.length_c   1.000
_cell.angle_alpha   90.00
_cell.angle_beta   90.00
_cell.angle_gamma   90.00
#
_symmetry.space_group_name_H-M   'P 1'
#
loop_
_entity.id
_entity.type
_entity.pdbx_description
1 polymer ?
#
loop_
_entity_poly.entity_id
_entity_poly.type
_entity_poly.pdbx_seq_one_letter_code
_entity_poly.pdbx_strand_id
1 'polypeptide(L)'
;MKTIDHLTIEVENTFASVLEHAANNDVEGFQLSVERDPSTIDEVGDWYGRKKVIEQRTPLMVAATYGSIDVLKLILKLSSIDLNRHCGLDKTTALHCAASGGSVTAVETIKILLSAGADPNCVDVNGHRPSDVIVAPHKCSNLRATLEQLLGSSDGTGFVNHHQTHEVSSASSNSSSVVLSLSPDEDGSPSSGSTSSSNHVNFQVLPIVSEKRNTQLTQLS
;
A
#
# COMPACT_ATOMS: atom_id res chain seq x y z
N MET A 1 -15.87 2.70 -42.53
CA MET A 1 -16.97 2.43 -41.58
C MET A 1 -16.44 1.40 -40.61
N LYS A 2 -16.17 1.81 -39.36
CA LYS A 2 -15.36 1.05 -38.40
C LYS A 2 -16.11 -0.23 -37.98
N THR A 3 -15.53 -1.39 -38.25
CA THR A 3 -15.74 -2.59 -37.44
C THR A 3 -15.30 -2.23 -36.03
N ILE A 4 -16.28 -1.95 -35.16
CA ILE A 4 -16.05 -1.88 -33.72
C ILE A 4 -16.16 -3.33 -33.25
N ASP A 5 -15.09 -3.77 -32.62
CA ASP A 5 -14.69 -5.16 -32.47
C ASP A 5 -15.60 -5.94 -31.52
N HIS A 6 -16.31 -6.94 -32.04
CA HIS A 6 -17.06 -7.91 -31.23
C HIS A 6 -16.14 -8.60 -30.19
N LEU A 7 -14.84 -8.73 -30.52
CA LEU A 7 -13.82 -9.26 -29.62
C LEU A 7 -13.62 -8.36 -28.39
N THR A 8 -13.58 -7.03 -28.56
CA THR A 8 -13.37 -6.10 -27.45
C THR A 8 -14.57 -6.09 -26.50
N ILE A 9 -15.79 -6.23 -27.03
CA ILE A 9 -17.01 -6.33 -26.22
C ILE A 9 -17.05 -7.64 -25.42
N GLU A 10 -16.61 -8.77 -26.01
CA GLU A 10 -16.52 -10.04 -25.28
C GLU A 10 -15.43 -10.02 -24.20
N VAL A 11 -14.30 -9.34 -24.44
CA VAL A 11 -13.20 -9.21 -23.47
C VAL A 11 -13.57 -8.27 -22.31
N GLU A 12 -14.27 -7.16 -22.57
CA GLU A 12 -14.78 -6.28 -21.51
C GLU A 12 -15.87 -6.97 -20.65
N ASN A 13 -16.78 -7.72 -21.28
CA ASN A 13 -17.77 -8.54 -20.55
C ASN A 13 -17.10 -9.67 -19.75
N THR A 14 -15.98 -10.18 -20.23
CA THR A 14 -15.19 -11.19 -19.54
C THR A 14 -14.53 -10.62 -18.30
N PHE A 15 -13.85 -9.47 -18.41
CA PHE A 15 -13.10 -8.96 -17.26
C PHE A 15 -14.03 -8.47 -16.15
N ALA A 16 -15.18 -7.88 -16.52
CA ALA A 16 -16.23 -7.58 -15.57
C ALA A 16 -16.66 -8.84 -14.79
N SER A 17 -16.82 -9.98 -15.45
CA SER A 17 -17.17 -11.23 -14.77
C SER A 17 -16.06 -11.71 -13.82
N VAL A 18 -14.78 -11.51 -14.14
CA VAL A 18 -13.65 -11.80 -13.23
C VAL A 18 -13.78 -11.01 -11.93
N LEU A 19 -14.07 -9.71 -12.02
CA LEU A 19 -14.28 -8.87 -10.84
C LEU A 19 -15.54 -9.28 -10.07
N GLU A 20 -16.61 -9.69 -10.75
CA GLU A 20 -17.82 -10.21 -10.11
C GLU A 20 -17.57 -11.52 -9.35
N HIS A 21 -16.81 -12.46 -9.94
CA HIS A 21 -16.41 -13.70 -9.24
C HIS A 21 -15.58 -13.37 -8.00
N ALA A 22 -14.65 -12.41 -8.10
CA ALA A 22 -13.88 -11.92 -6.96
C ALA A 22 -14.76 -11.27 -5.87
N ALA A 23 -15.79 -10.53 -6.24
CA ALA A 23 -16.72 -9.93 -5.28
C ALA A 23 -17.62 -10.95 -4.58
N ASN A 24 -18.02 -12.02 -5.30
CA ASN A 24 -18.96 -13.03 -4.81
C ASN A 24 -18.28 -14.23 -4.12
N ASN A 25 -16.96 -14.23 -4.00
CA ASN A 25 -16.16 -15.37 -3.53
C ASN A 25 -16.40 -16.65 -4.34
N ASP A 26 -16.65 -16.50 -5.64
CA ASP A 26 -16.85 -17.62 -6.57
C ASP A 26 -15.51 -18.11 -7.10
N VAL A 27 -14.94 -19.09 -6.39
CA VAL A 27 -13.62 -19.65 -6.68
C VAL A 27 -13.59 -20.39 -8.01
N GLU A 28 -14.64 -21.15 -8.33
CA GLU A 28 -14.69 -21.95 -9.56
C GLU A 28 -14.78 -21.05 -10.79
N GLY A 29 -15.70 -20.08 -10.78
CA GLY A 29 -15.82 -19.10 -11.87
C GLY A 29 -14.55 -18.28 -12.04
N PHE A 30 -13.95 -17.82 -10.93
CA PHE A 30 -12.68 -17.09 -10.97
C PHE A 30 -11.55 -17.94 -11.57
N GLN A 31 -11.40 -19.19 -11.12
CA GLN A 31 -10.36 -20.09 -11.60
C GLN A 31 -10.53 -20.38 -13.09
N LEU A 32 -11.74 -20.66 -13.57
CA LEU A 32 -12.01 -20.88 -14.99
C LEU A 32 -11.63 -19.68 -15.85
N SER A 33 -11.92 -18.46 -15.38
CA SER A 33 -11.51 -17.24 -16.09
C SER A 33 -10.00 -17.09 -16.17
N VAL A 34 -9.27 -17.33 -15.08
CA VAL A 34 -7.80 -17.25 -15.05
C VAL A 34 -7.16 -18.38 -15.88
N GLU A 35 -7.75 -19.57 -15.93
CA GLU A 35 -7.29 -20.67 -16.78
C GLU A 35 -7.43 -20.32 -18.27
N ARG A 36 -8.52 -19.63 -18.64
CA ARG A 36 -8.75 -19.17 -20.01
C ARG A 36 -7.82 -18.02 -20.40
N ASP A 37 -7.62 -17.09 -19.48
CA ASP A 37 -6.71 -15.95 -19.66
C ASP A 37 -5.97 -15.60 -18.36
N PRO A 38 -4.72 -16.06 -18.21
CA PRO A 38 -3.92 -15.80 -17.00
C PRO A 38 -3.61 -14.33 -16.76
N SER A 39 -3.71 -13.47 -17.78
CA SER A 39 -3.41 -12.04 -17.63
C SER A 39 -4.44 -11.30 -16.76
N THR A 40 -5.65 -11.85 -16.67
CA THR A 40 -6.77 -11.28 -15.90
C THR A 40 -6.52 -11.24 -14.39
N ILE A 41 -5.56 -12.01 -13.86
CA ILE A 41 -5.36 -12.12 -12.41
C ILE A 41 -4.86 -10.82 -11.73
N ASP A 42 -4.12 -9.99 -12.47
CA ASP A 42 -3.58 -8.69 -12.01
C ASP A 42 -4.01 -7.52 -12.91
N GLU A 43 -4.97 -7.76 -13.81
CA GLU A 43 -5.52 -6.71 -14.67
C GLU A 43 -6.34 -5.71 -13.85
N VAL A 44 -6.34 -4.46 -14.30
CA VAL A 44 -7.10 -3.36 -13.67
C VAL A 44 -8.31 -3.07 -14.54
N GLY A 45 -9.50 -3.10 -13.95
CA GLY A 45 -10.73 -2.77 -14.66
C GLY A 45 -11.72 -2.00 -13.81
N ASP A 46 -12.77 -1.55 -14.48
CA ASP A 46 -13.81 -0.71 -13.91
C ASP A 46 -14.74 -1.53 -13.01
N TRP A 47 -14.81 -1.13 -11.74
CA TRP A 47 -15.63 -1.74 -10.71
C TRP A 47 -16.66 -0.74 -10.18
N TYR A 48 -17.92 -1.17 -10.10
CA TYR A 48 -19.05 -0.29 -9.78
C TYR A 48 -19.45 -0.27 -8.30
N GLY A 49 -18.76 -1.05 -7.45
CA GLY A 49 -18.80 -0.97 -5.98
C GLY A 49 -20.18 -0.88 -5.33
N ARG A 50 -20.20 -0.47 -4.05
CA ARG A 50 -21.44 -0.10 -3.32
C ARG A 50 -21.76 1.39 -3.47
N LYS A 51 -20.75 2.22 -3.68
CA LYS A 51 -20.88 3.63 -4.04
C LYS A 51 -21.04 3.64 -5.55
N LYS A 52 -22.06 4.31 -6.07
CA LYS A 52 -22.44 4.34 -7.50
C LYS A 52 -21.42 5.12 -8.37
N VAL A 53 -20.14 4.90 -8.13
CA VAL A 53 -18.97 5.54 -8.73
C VAL A 53 -18.12 4.44 -9.34
N ILE A 54 -17.63 4.68 -10.55
CA ILE A 54 -16.75 3.75 -11.25
C ILE A 54 -15.35 3.93 -10.66
N GLU A 55 -14.78 2.84 -10.13
CA GLU A 55 -13.44 2.81 -9.55
C GLU A 55 -12.60 1.77 -10.30
N GLN A 56 -11.33 2.06 -10.56
CA GLN A 56 -10.43 1.07 -11.16
C GLN A 56 -9.83 0.17 -10.08
N ARG A 57 -10.01 -1.15 -10.24
CA ARG A 57 -9.60 -2.16 -9.25
C ARG A 57 -9.00 -3.38 -9.92
N THR A 58 -8.09 -4.04 -9.21
CA THR A 58 -7.68 -5.41 -9.53
C THR A 58 -8.61 -6.42 -8.86
N PRO A 59 -8.62 -7.69 -9.30
CA PRO A 59 -9.37 -8.74 -8.62
C PRO A 59 -9.01 -8.89 -7.14
N LEU A 60 -7.72 -8.71 -6.79
CA LEU A 60 -7.27 -8.74 -5.40
C LEU A 60 -7.95 -7.66 -4.56
N MET A 61 -8.04 -6.43 -5.08
CA MET A 61 -8.69 -5.31 -4.40
C MET A 61 -10.20 -5.52 -4.24
N VAL A 62 -10.86 -6.07 -5.25
CA VAL A 62 -12.29 -6.41 -5.17
C VAL A 62 -12.50 -7.51 -4.12
N ALA A 63 -11.76 -8.62 -4.19
CA ALA A 63 -11.83 -9.68 -3.19
C ALA A 63 -11.56 -9.16 -1.76
N ALA A 64 -10.59 -8.26 -1.61
CA ALA A 64 -10.30 -7.61 -0.33
C ALA A 64 -11.47 -6.76 0.18
N THR A 65 -12.11 -5.97 -0.69
CA THR A 65 -13.26 -5.11 -0.35
C THR A 65 -14.44 -5.91 0.18
N TYR A 66 -14.75 -7.04 -0.46
CA TYR A 66 -15.90 -7.88 -0.08
C TYR A 66 -15.54 -8.94 0.97
N GLY A 67 -14.24 -9.13 1.25
CA GLY A 67 -13.75 -10.15 2.16
C GLY A 67 -13.93 -11.56 1.61
N SER A 68 -13.76 -11.72 0.30
CA SER A 68 -13.81 -12.99 -0.45
C SER A 68 -12.53 -13.79 -0.22
N ILE A 69 -12.45 -14.44 0.95
CA ILE A 69 -11.23 -15.05 1.46
C ILE A 69 -10.67 -16.13 0.53
N ASP A 70 -11.51 -16.94 -0.10
CA ASP A 70 -11.04 -18.08 -0.87
C ASP A 70 -10.47 -17.64 -2.21
N VAL A 71 -11.16 -16.70 -2.88
CA VAL A 71 -10.61 -16.05 -4.09
C VAL A 71 -9.34 -15.26 -3.77
N LEU A 72 -9.31 -14.52 -2.65
CA LEU A 72 -8.12 -13.80 -2.20
C LEU A 72 -6.91 -14.74 -2.04
N LYS A 73 -7.10 -15.88 -1.37
CA LYS A 73 -6.06 -16.91 -1.19
C LYS A 73 -5.63 -17.52 -2.52
N LEU A 74 -6.57 -17.78 -3.42
CA LEU A 74 -6.27 -18.30 -4.75
C LEU A 74 -5.38 -17.33 -5.53
N ILE A 75 -5.76 -16.05 -5.56
CA ILE A 75 -5.00 -14.98 -6.24
C ILE A 75 -3.54 -14.94 -5.76
N LEU A 76 -3.34 -14.91 -4.43
CA LEU A 76 -2.02 -14.89 -3.79
C LEU A 76 -1.18 -16.15 -4.06
N LYS A 77 -1.83 -17.29 -4.33
CA LYS A 77 -1.14 -18.55 -4.63
C LYS A 77 -0.71 -18.64 -6.10
N LEU A 78 -1.52 -18.11 -7.01
CA LEU A 78 -1.31 -18.29 -8.45
C LEU A 78 -0.30 -17.29 -9.05
N SER A 79 -0.02 -16.18 -8.38
CA SER A 79 0.73 -15.09 -8.99
C SER A 79 1.57 -14.27 -8.01
N SER A 80 2.64 -13.68 -8.53
CA SER A 80 3.47 -12.71 -7.82
C SER A 80 2.89 -11.31 -8.04
N ILE A 81 1.84 -10.98 -7.31
CA ILE A 81 1.16 -9.68 -7.40
C ILE A 81 1.85 -8.66 -6.51
N ASP A 82 1.92 -7.42 -7.00
CA ASP A 82 2.25 -6.27 -6.17
C ASP A 82 1.06 -5.91 -5.24
N LEU A 83 1.16 -6.31 -3.98
CA LEU A 83 0.15 -6.05 -2.96
C LEU A 83 -0.01 -4.56 -2.61
N ASN A 84 0.99 -3.75 -2.97
CA ASN A 84 1.03 -2.32 -2.70
C ASN A 84 0.69 -1.48 -3.94
N ARG A 85 0.23 -2.12 -5.02
CA ARG A 85 -0.22 -1.44 -6.23
C ARG A 85 -1.32 -0.43 -5.90
N HIS A 86 -1.09 0.82 -6.29
CA HIS A 86 -2.10 1.86 -6.27
C HIS A 86 -2.96 1.79 -7.52
N CYS A 87 -4.28 1.71 -7.36
CA CYS A 87 -5.22 1.73 -8.49
C CYS A 87 -6.23 2.87 -8.37
N GLY A 88 -6.77 3.26 -9.53
CA GLY A 88 -7.79 4.31 -9.62
C GLY A 88 -7.28 5.72 -9.32
N LEU A 89 -8.19 6.68 -9.44
CA LEU A 89 -7.94 8.08 -9.12
C LEU A 89 -7.74 8.31 -7.62
N ASP A 90 -8.28 7.41 -6.81
CA ASP A 90 -8.17 7.41 -5.35
C ASP A 90 -6.84 6.83 -4.85
N LYS A 91 -6.05 6.20 -5.73
CA LYS A 91 -4.74 5.60 -5.39
C LYS A 91 -4.82 4.67 -4.19
N THR A 92 -5.85 3.87 -4.07
CA THR A 92 -5.98 2.93 -2.95
C THR A 92 -5.17 1.66 -3.20
N THR A 93 -4.90 0.91 -2.13
CA THR A 93 -4.25 -0.42 -2.18
C THR A 93 -5.23 -1.51 -1.71
N ALA A 94 -4.85 -2.78 -1.82
CA ALA A 94 -5.70 -3.89 -1.33
C ALA A 94 -6.03 -3.77 0.17
N LEU A 95 -5.11 -3.23 1.00
CA LEU A 95 -5.38 -2.98 2.42
C LEU A 95 -6.39 -1.85 2.65
N HIS A 96 -6.36 -0.77 1.86
CA HIS A 96 -7.40 0.27 1.91
C HIS A 96 -8.78 -0.30 1.58
N CYS A 97 -8.85 -1.14 0.55
CA CYS A 97 -10.06 -1.84 0.15
C CYS A 97 -10.60 -2.74 1.28
N ALA A 98 -9.73 -3.54 1.91
CA ALA A 98 -10.13 -4.40 3.03
C ALA A 98 -10.64 -3.61 4.24
N ALA A 99 -9.97 -2.50 4.59
CA ALA A 99 -10.34 -1.66 5.72
C ALA A 99 -11.66 -0.90 5.50
N SER A 100 -11.90 -0.39 4.29
CA SER A 100 -13.09 0.40 3.96
C SER A 100 -14.30 -0.44 3.51
N GLY A 101 -14.08 -1.71 3.17
CA GLY A 101 -15.12 -2.61 2.65
C GLY A 101 -16.20 -3.01 3.66
N GLY A 102 -15.93 -2.89 4.96
CA GLY A 102 -16.90 -3.19 6.03
C GLY A 102 -17.36 -4.65 6.09
N SER A 103 -16.57 -5.56 5.51
CA SER A 103 -16.85 -6.99 5.56
C SER A 103 -16.66 -7.55 6.98
N VAL A 104 -17.50 -8.52 7.37
CA VAL A 104 -17.36 -9.23 8.65
C VAL A 104 -16.06 -10.05 8.71
N THR A 105 -15.49 -10.39 7.56
CA THR A 105 -14.22 -11.11 7.42
C THR A 105 -13.02 -10.18 7.28
N ALA A 106 -13.18 -8.85 7.41
CA ALA A 106 -12.10 -7.87 7.20
C ALA A 106 -10.84 -8.15 8.04
N VAL A 107 -11.00 -8.62 9.28
CA VAL A 107 -9.87 -9.01 10.14
C VAL A 107 -9.05 -10.13 9.51
N GLU A 108 -9.71 -11.16 8.96
CA GLU A 108 -9.04 -12.28 8.31
C GLU A 108 -8.40 -11.84 6.99
N THR A 109 -9.10 -11.03 6.19
CA THR A 109 -8.57 -10.44 4.96
C THR A 109 -7.28 -9.66 5.21
N ILE A 110 -7.28 -8.76 6.20
CA ILE A 110 -6.11 -7.94 6.55
C ILE A 110 -4.97 -8.81 7.06
N LYS A 111 -5.24 -9.82 7.90
CA LYS A 111 -4.20 -10.75 8.35
C LYS A 111 -3.54 -11.48 7.19
N ILE A 112 -4.32 -11.96 6.22
CA ILE A 112 -3.79 -12.65 5.04
C ILE A 112 -2.91 -11.71 4.22
N LEU A 113 -3.38 -10.49 3.93
CA LEU A 113 -2.63 -9.49 3.16
C LEU A 113 -1.33 -9.07 3.86
N LEU A 114 -1.37 -8.80 5.17
CA LEU A 114 -0.18 -8.47 5.96
C LEU A 114 0.81 -9.65 5.99
N SER A 115 0.33 -10.87 6.17
CA SER A 115 1.17 -12.08 6.15
C SER A 115 1.82 -12.32 4.78
N ALA A 116 1.17 -11.85 3.71
CA ALA A 116 1.71 -11.89 2.35
C ALA A 116 2.68 -10.73 2.04
N GLY A 117 2.87 -9.77 2.98
CA GLY A 117 3.82 -8.68 2.85
C GLY A 117 3.24 -7.35 2.36
N ALA A 118 1.92 -7.16 2.43
CA ALA A 118 1.31 -5.86 2.16
C ALA A 118 1.75 -4.81 3.20
N ASP A 119 2.08 -3.59 2.75
CA ASP A 119 2.52 -2.50 3.60
C ASP A 119 1.32 -1.73 4.18
N PRO A 120 1.12 -1.73 5.52
CA PRO A 120 0.03 -0.98 6.15
C PRO A 120 0.24 0.54 6.16
N ASN A 121 1.38 1.04 5.66
CA ASN A 121 1.74 2.45 5.69
C ASN A 121 1.52 3.17 4.37
N CYS A 122 1.12 2.47 3.30
CA CYS A 122 0.77 3.12 2.04
C CYS A 122 -0.33 4.16 2.26
N VAL A 123 -0.28 5.26 1.52
CA VAL A 123 -1.29 6.32 1.59
C VAL A 123 -2.07 6.45 0.30
N ASP A 124 -3.37 6.70 0.41
CA ASP A 124 -4.25 7.00 -0.71
C ASP A 124 -4.01 8.44 -1.27
N VAL A 125 -4.82 8.86 -2.24
CA VAL A 125 -4.73 10.21 -2.83
C VAL A 125 -4.95 11.34 -1.82
N ASN A 126 -5.66 11.06 -0.71
CA ASN A 126 -5.98 12.01 0.34
C ASN A 126 -4.94 11.99 1.48
N GLY A 127 -3.92 11.13 1.40
CA GLY A 127 -2.93 10.95 2.46
C GLY A 127 -3.39 10.03 3.59
N HIS A 128 -4.52 9.33 3.44
CA HIS A 128 -5.02 8.38 4.43
C HIS A 128 -4.32 7.04 4.29
N ARG A 129 -4.01 6.41 5.42
CA ARG A 129 -3.55 5.02 5.52
C ARG A 129 -4.75 4.07 5.56
N PRO A 130 -4.55 2.75 5.37
CA PRO A 130 -5.59 1.76 5.58
C PRO A 130 -6.29 1.86 6.94
N SER A 131 -5.57 2.20 8.02
CA SER A 131 -6.14 2.40 9.36
C SER A 131 -7.15 3.55 9.42
N ASP A 132 -6.94 4.59 8.61
CA ASP A 132 -7.72 5.83 8.67
C ASP A 132 -9.07 5.68 7.97
N VAL A 133 -9.18 4.71 7.05
CA VAL A 133 -10.39 4.44 6.26
C VAL A 133 -11.21 3.26 6.78
N ILE A 134 -10.96 2.78 8.01
CA ILE A 134 -11.69 1.65 8.59
C ILE A 134 -13.19 1.95 8.68
N VAL A 135 -13.99 1.11 8.02
CA VAL A 135 -15.44 1.06 8.15
C VAL A 135 -15.82 -0.20 8.90
N ALA A 136 -16.36 -0.07 10.11
CA ALA A 136 -16.85 -1.20 10.89
C ALA A 136 -18.38 -1.15 11.00
N PRO A 137 -19.10 -2.25 10.71
CA PRO A 137 -20.54 -2.30 10.94
C PRO A 137 -20.86 -2.16 12.43
N HIS A 138 -21.87 -1.36 12.77
CA HIS A 138 -22.28 -1.08 14.15
C HIS A 138 -22.59 -2.33 15.00
N LYS A 139 -22.88 -3.46 14.35
CA LYS A 139 -23.17 -4.74 15.02
C LYS A 139 -21.93 -5.41 15.61
N CYS A 140 -20.72 -5.00 15.22
CA CYS A 140 -19.46 -5.60 15.65
C CYS A 140 -18.61 -4.57 16.40
N SER A 141 -18.98 -4.28 17.65
CA SER A 141 -18.37 -3.23 18.48
C SER A 141 -16.84 -3.33 18.62
N ASN A 142 -16.30 -4.56 18.63
CA ASN A 142 -14.86 -4.79 18.81
C ASN A 142 -14.08 -4.87 17.48
N LEU A 143 -14.78 -4.89 16.33
CA LEU A 143 -14.13 -5.07 15.03
C LEU A 143 -13.19 -3.90 14.72
N ARG A 144 -13.67 -2.67 14.92
CA ARG A 144 -12.89 -1.46 14.65
C ARG A 144 -11.57 -1.46 15.42
N ALA A 145 -11.62 -1.66 16.74
CA ALA A 145 -10.44 -1.67 17.60
C ALA A 145 -9.43 -2.77 17.18
N THR A 146 -9.94 -3.95 16.80
CA THR A 146 -9.08 -5.05 16.31
C THR A 146 -8.36 -4.66 15.01
N LEU A 147 -9.08 -4.02 14.09
CA LEU A 147 -8.52 -3.57 12.81
C LEU A 147 -7.50 -2.45 12.99
N GLU A 148 -7.78 -1.49 13.88
CA GLU A 148 -6.85 -0.42 14.25
C GLU A 148 -5.57 -0.99 14.87
N GLN A 149 -5.67 -1.99 15.75
CA GLN A 149 -4.49 -2.64 16.32
C GLN A 149 -3.64 -3.36 15.26
N LEU A 150 -4.28 -4.07 14.33
CA LEU A 150 -3.58 -4.80 13.27
C LEU A 150 -2.86 -3.86 12.30
N LEU A 151 -3.48 -2.73 11.95
CA LEU A 151 -2.94 -1.78 10.97
C LEU A 151 -2.05 -0.70 11.61
N GLY A 152 -2.24 -0.40 12.90
CA GLY A 152 -1.59 0.69 13.63
C GLY A 152 -0.33 0.30 14.41
N SER A 153 0.12 -0.96 14.37
CA SER A 153 1.30 -1.43 15.14
C SER A 153 2.66 -0.97 14.57
N SER A 154 2.75 0.27 14.06
CA SER A 154 4.01 0.91 13.67
C SER A 154 4.28 2.10 14.59
N ASP A 155 4.82 1.81 15.78
CA ASP A 155 5.39 2.85 16.64
C ASP A 155 6.62 3.46 15.95
N GLY A 156 6.52 4.72 15.55
CA GLY A 156 7.67 5.47 15.03
C GLY A 156 7.36 6.79 14.33
N THR A 157 7.16 7.85 15.12
CA THR A 157 7.44 9.27 14.80
C THR A 157 6.55 10.01 13.79
N GLY A 158 5.61 10.79 14.34
CA GLY A 158 5.39 12.21 14.06
C GLY A 158 5.25 12.69 12.62
N PHE A 159 4.00 12.87 12.18
CA PHE A 159 3.67 13.93 11.23
C PHE A 159 2.73 14.92 11.87
N VAL A 160 3.24 16.15 11.93
CA VAL A 160 2.58 17.40 12.32
C VAL A 160 1.26 17.58 11.58
N ASN A 161 0.17 17.72 12.35
CA ASN A 161 -1.05 18.34 11.88
C ASN A 161 -0.77 19.79 11.49
N HIS A 162 -0.61 20.07 10.19
CA HIS A 162 -0.80 21.41 9.65
C HIS A 162 -2.06 21.45 8.79
N HIS A 163 -3.19 21.58 9.47
CA HIS A 163 -4.36 22.29 8.93
C HIS A 163 -5.19 22.85 10.08
N GLN A 164 -4.68 23.93 10.69
CA GLN A 164 -5.56 24.96 11.26
C GLN A 164 -5.38 26.17 10.36
N THR A 165 -6.36 26.43 9.51
CA THR A 165 -6.41 27.68 8.75
C THR A 165 -7.70 28.42 9.09
N HIS A 166 -7.49 29.62 9.61
CA HIS A 166 -8.39 30.78 9.62
C HIS A 166 -9.56 30.77 10.61
N GLU A 167 -9.27 31.14 11.86
CA GLU A 167 -10.16 32.05 12.57
C GLU A 167 -9.58 33.46 12.53
N VAL A 168 -10.28 34.34 11.83
CA VAL A 168 -10.11 35.79 11.87
C VAL A 168 -10.67 36.29 13.20
N SER A 169 -9.82 36.81 14.08
CA SER A 169 -10.24 37.59 15.23
C SER A 169 -9.76 39.02 15.09
N SER A 170 -10.75 39.90 15.03
CA SER A 170 -10.69 41.35 14.97
C SER A 170 -10.03 41.97 16.20
N ALA A 171 -9.30 43.06 15.94
CA ALA A 171 -8.59 43.92 16.89
C ALA A 171 -9.46 44.50 18.02
N SER A 172 -8.84 44.75 19.18
CA SER A 172 -8.90 46.04 19.89
C SER A 172 -7.94 46.11 21.11
N SER A 173 -6.96 47.02 20.98
CA SER A 173 -6.53 48.06 21.94
C SER A 173 -5.78 47.77 23.26
N ASN A 174 -4.58 48.40 23.32
CA ASN A 174 -3.95 49.19 24.41
C ASN A 174 -3.47 48.44 25.68
N SER A 175 -2.32 48.73 26.32
CA SER A 175 -1.45 49.92 26.39
C SER A 175 -0.10 49.60 27.07
N SER A 176 0.99 50.25 26.64
CA SER A 176 2.20 50.76 27.39
C SER A 176 3.07 49.77 28.23
N SER A 177 4.41 49.81 28.34
CA SER A 177 5.46 50.82 28.15
C SER A 177 6.87 50.19 28.04
N VAL A 178 7.70 50.81 27.21
CA VAL A 178 9.18 50.98 27.14
C VAL A 178 10.05 50.61 28.36
N VAL A 179 11.20 49.93 28.16
CA VAL A 179 12.59 50.43 28.40
C VAL A 179 13.68 49.53 27.81
N LEU A 180 14.74 50.20 27.37
CA LEU A 180 15.94 49.75 26.63
C LEU A 180 17.04 49.21 27.55
N SER A 181 17.87 48.33 27.02
CA SER A 181 19.33 48.40 27.24
C SER A 181 20.08 47.58 26.19
N LEU A 182 20.91 48.30 25.42
CA LEU A 182 21.95 47.77 24.54
C LEU A 182 23.16 47.30 25.37
N SER A 183 23.88 46.30 24.84
CA SER A 183 25.33 46.37 24.60
C SER A 183 25.80 45.16 23.77
N PRO A 184 26.54 45.38 22.66
CA PRO A 184 27.39 44.38 22.02
C PRO A 184 28.86 44.66 22.34
N ASP A 185 29.66 43.62 22.54
CA ASP A 185 31.12 43.71 22.46
C ASP A 185 31.66 42.57 21.58
N GLU A 186 32.50 43.01 20.65
CA GLU A 186 33.19 42.28 19.58
C GLU A 186 34.49 41.62 20.08
N ASP A 187 35.20 40.99 19.12
CA ASP A 187 36.59 40.49 19.15
C ASP A 187 36.80 39.11 19.80
N GLY A 188 37.55 38.18 19.21
CA GLY A 188 38.38 38.24 18.02
C GLY A 188 39.21 36.95 17.90
N SER A 189 39.25 36.45 16.67
CA SER A 189 40.29 35.63 16.03
C SER A 189 40.56 34.14 16.41
N PRO A 190 40.88 33.31 15.38
CA PRO A 190 41.18 31.88 15.45
C PRO A 190 42.70 31.59 15.35
N SER A 191 43.09 30.31 15.52
CA SER A 191 44.41 29.64 15.30
C SER A 191 44.88 28.93 16.58
N SER A 192 45.54 27.77 16.60
CA SER A 192 46.16 26.89 15.61
C SER A 192 46.65 25.62 16.33
N GLY A 193 46.75 24.50 15.61
CA GLY A 193 47.70 23.39 15.85
C GLY A 193 47.50 22.57 17.14
N SER A 194 47.89 21.30 17.26
CA SER A 194 48.83 20.50 16.49
C SER A 194 48.72 19.03 16.93
N THR A 195 48.93 18.14 15.96
CA THR A 195 49.80 16.94 16.01
C THR A 195 49.42 15.65 16.75
N SER A 196 49.54 14.58 15.94
CA SER A 196 50.05 13.23 16.23
C SER A 196 49.08 12.26 16.95
N SER A 197 49.01 10.97 16.67
CA SER A 197 49.87 10.10 15.87
C SER A 197 49.15 8.78 15.58
N SER A 198 49.44 8.23 14.39
CA SER A 198 49.61 6.83 14.01
C SER A 198 48.86 5.70 14.75
N ASN A 199 48.17 4.87 13.97
CA ASN A 199 48.59 3.47 13.82
C ASN A 199 48.21 2.88 12.45
N HIS A 200 49.01 1.90 12.08
CA HIS A 200 49.44 1.55 10.74
C HIS A 200 48.63 0.38 10.15
N VAL A 201 48.36 0.49 8.85
CA VAL A 201 48.16 -0.52 7.77
C VAL A 201 48.49 -1.99 8.09
N ASN A 202 47.70 -2.96 7.58
CA ASN A 202 48.06 -3.66 6.33
C ASN A 202 46.95 -4.60 5.77
N PHE A 203 47.04 -4.74 4.45
CA PHE A 203 46.26 -5.46 3.44
C PHE A 203 46.28 -7.00 3.53
N GLN A 204 45.25 -7.64 2.95
CA GLN A 204 45.47 -8.76 2.00
C GLN A 204 44.27 -8.98 1.07
N VAL A 205 44.62 -9.35 -0.17
CA VAL A 205 43.81 -9.38 -1.40
C VAL A 205 43.90 -10.80 -2.00
N LEU A 206 42.73 -11.37 -2.36
CA LEU A 206 42.42 -12.42 -3.38
C LEU A 206 42.97 -13.87 -3.17
N PRO A 207 42.35 -14.96 -3.73
CA PRO A 207 41.79 -15.05 -5.09
C PRO A 207 40.50 -15.89 -5.34
N ILE A 208 40.09 -15.83 -6.61
CA ILE A 208 39.02 -16.53 -7.35
C ILE A 208 39.41 -18.00 -7.64
N VAL A 209 38.47 -18.96 -7.56
CA VAL A 209 38.42 -20.17 -8.43
C VAL A 209 36.96 -20.65 -8.60
N SER A 210 36.62 -20.97 -9.86
CA SER A 210 35.38 -21.58 -10.37
C SER A 210 35.22 -23.06 -10.03
N GLU A 211 33.99 -23.57 -10.00
CA GLU A 211 33.75 -24.99 -10.29
C GLU A 211 32.49 -25.27 -11.11
N LYS A 212 32.62 -26.30 -11.94
CA LYS A 212 31.88 -26.66 -13.15
C LYS A 212 30.53 -27.31 -12.85
N ARG A 213 29.53 -27.07 -13.70
CA ARG A 213 28.41 -28.03 -13.88
C ARG A 213 28.76 -28.97 -15.02
N ASN A 214 29.05 -30.22 -14.69
CA ASN A 214 29.16 -31.32 -15.63
C ASN A 214 27.76 -31.81 -16.03
N THR A 215 27.62 -32.07 -17.32
CA THR A 215 26.57 -32.85 -17.98
C THR A 215 26.67 -34.33 -17.60
N GLN A 216 25.54 -34.99 -17.36
CA GLN A 216 25.41 -36.41 -17.65
C GLN A 216 24.01 -36.76 -18.16
N LEU A 217 24.01 -37.31 -19.37
CA LEU A 217 22.92 -37.97 -20.06
C LEU A 217 22.59 -39.29 -19.37
N THR A 218 21.30 -39.61 -19.25
CA THR A 218 20.83 -41.00 -19.29
C THR A 218 19.57 -41.06 -20.16
N GLN A 219 19.77 -41.51 -21.39
CA GLN A 219 18.80 -42.27 -22.17
C GLN A 219 18.46 -43.56 -21.43
N LEU A 220 17.19 -43.92 -21.35
CA LEU A 220 16.77 -45.32 -21.38
C LEU A 220 15.53 -45.44 -22.28
N SER A 221 15.68 -46.39 -23.19
CA SER A 221 14.70 -46.99 -24.09
C SER A 221 13.55 -47.63 -23.35
#